data_AF-A0AB35L425-F1
#
_entry.id   AF-A0AB35L425-F1
#
_cell.length_a   1.000
_cell.length_b   1.000
_cell.length_c   1.000
_cell.angle_alpha   90.00
_cell.angle_beta   90.00
_cell.angle_gamma   90.00
#
_symmetry.space_group_name_H-M   'P 1'
#
loop_
_entity.id
_entity.type
_entity.pdbx_description
1 polymer ?
#
loop_
_entity_poly.entity_id
_entity_poly.type
_entity_poly.pdbx_seq_one_letter_code
_entity_poly.pdbx_strand_id
1 'polypeptide(L)'
;MECFRVDESGYTGFDLLNTEQRFQGAAAIAIDDDQARRLIREHFPKLQVDELKYRVLARRPANHPRLLALLRELLTQHKCVTYFCDKRFLLLLMFLDYAVEPFYYERGLDFYEDGQNYSLASLPHRCYT
;
A
#
# COMPACT_ATOMS: atom_id res chain seq x y z
N MET A 1 -11.44 -15.34 -14.01
CA MET A 1 -11.32 -14.04 -13.33
C MET A 1 -9.95 -14.04 -12.65
N GLU A 2 -9.16 -12.98 -12.81
CA GLU A 2 -7.81 -12.87 -12.20
C GLU A 2 -7.96 -12.58 -10.70
N CYS A 3 -7.25 -13.32 -9.83
CA CYS A 3 -7.34 -13.17 -8.37
C CYS A 3 -6.13 -12.38 -7.86
N PHE A 4 -6.39 -11.32 -7.08
CA PHE A 4 -5.36 -10.52 -6.43
C PHE A 4 -5.31 -10.83 -4.93
N ARG A 5 -4.09 -11.04 -4.41
CA ARG A 5 -3.81 -11.11 -2.97
C ARG A 5 -3.43 -9.72 -2.50
N VAL A 6 -4.07 -9.24 -1.44
CA VAL A 6 -3.89 -7.89 -0.91
C VAL A 6 -3.34 -7.99 0.52
N ASP A 7 -2.37 -7.15 0.83
CA ASP A 7 -1.85 -6.99 2.18
C ASP A 7 -1.64 -5.50 2.50
N GLU A 8 -1.79 -5.16 3.77
CA GLU A 8 -1.76 -3.80 4.28
C GLU A 8 -0.69 -3.64 5.35
N SER A 9 -0.05 -2.47 5.36
CA SER A 9 0.92 -2.12 6.37
C SER A 9 0.68 -0.70 6.83
N GLY A 10 0.98 -0.44 8.10
CA GLY A 10 0.86 0.90 8.61
C GLY A 10 -0.56 1.30 9.03
N TYR A 11 -1.56 0.42 9.04
CA TYR A 11 -2.92 0.74 9.49
C TYR A 11 -3.00 0.95 11.01
N THR A 12 -3.50 2.11 11.45
CA THR A 12 -3.73 2.47 12.87
C THR A 12 -5.21 2.74 13.17
N GLY A 13 -6.12 2.25 12.32
CA GLY A 13 -7.54 2.60 12.42
C GLY A 13 -7.75 4.10 12.18
N PHE A 14 -8.49 4.76 13.08
CA PHE A 14 -8.81 6.19 12.98
C PHE A 14 -7.70 7.14 13.42
N ASP A 15 -6.59 6.62 13.96
CA ASP A 15 -5.46 7.45 14.38
C ASP A 15 -4.59 7.85 13.18
N LEU A 16 -5.10 8.78 12.37
CA LEU A 16 -4.42 9.31 11.18
C LEU A 16 -3.40 10.41 11.49
N LEU A 17 -3.31 10.85 12.74
CA LEU A 17 -2.34 11.85 13.20
C LEU A 17 -1.13 11.25 13.93
N ASN A 18 -1.05 9.92 14.01
CA ASN A 18 0.04 9.20 14.63
C ASN A 18 1.41 9.62 14.07
N THR A 19 2.26 10.20 14.91
CA THR A 19 3.58 10.70 14.52
C THR A 19 4.63 9.62 14.39
N GLU A 20 4.48 8.50 15.11
CA GLU A 20 5.40 7.35 15.04
C GLU A 20 5.14 6.50 13.78
N GLN A 21 3.90 6.51 13.28
CA GLN A 21 3.46 5.72 12.14
C GLN A 21 2.75 6.61 11.11
N ARG A 22 3.49 7.58 10.56
CA ARG A 22 2.97 8.61 9.63
C ARG A 22 2.40 8.05 8.32
N PHE A 23 2.87 6.90 7.88
CA PHE A 23 2.50 6.33 6.58
C PHE A 23 1.69 5.05 6.74
N GLN A 24 0.88 4.80 5.73
CA GLN A 24 0.24 3.51 5.49
C GLN A 24 0.44 3.11 4.03
N GLY A 25 0.38 1.82 3.77
CA GLY A 25 0.43 1.30 2.42
C GLY A 25 -0.38 0.03 2.28
N ALA A 26 -0.75 -0.25 1.05
CA ALA A 26 -1.41 -1.48 0.64
C ALA A 26 -0.71 -1.99 -0.62
N ALA A 27 -0.55 -3.29 -0.74
CA ALA A 27 -0.02 -3.92 -1.94
C ALA A 27 -1.00 -4.99 -2.42
N ALA A 28 -1.20 -5.05 -3.73
CA ALA A 28 -1.96 -6.11 -4.37
C ALA A 28 -1.11 -6.78 -5.43
N ILE A 29 -1.20 -8.11 -5.53
CA ILE A 29 -0.46 -8.91 -6.51
C ILE A 29 -1.32 -10.05 -7.04
N ALA A 30 -1.34 -10.22 -8.36
CA ALA A 30 -1.91 -11.39 -9.00
C ALA A 30 -0.88 -12.53 -9.01
N ILE A 31 -1.02 -13.46 -8.07
CA ILE A 31 -0.16 -14.63 -7.93
C ILE A 31 -0.97 -15.81 -7.41
N ASP A 32 -0.77 -16.99 -8.00
CA ASP A 32 -1.38 -18.23 -7.51
C ASP A 32 -0.53 -18.91 -6.43
N ASP A 33 -1.10 -19.89 -5.74
CA ASP A 33 -0.42 -20.56 -4.63
C ASP A 33 0.79 -21.39 -5.09
N ASP A 34 0.79 -21.90 -6.31
CA ASP A 34 1.87 -22.75 -6.83
C ASP A 34 3.08 -21.91 -7.25
N GLN A 35 2.85 -20.76 -7.86
CA GLN A 35 3.84 -19.73 -8.13
C GLN A 35 4.43 -19.20 -6.83
N ALA A 36 3.61 -18.87 -5.84
CA ALA A 36 4.08 -18.44 -4.53
C ALA A 36 4.97 -19.50 -3.88
N ARG A 37 4.54 -20.76 -3.82
CA ARG A 37 5.35 -21.88 -3.28
C ARG A 37 6.67 -22.07 -4.04
N ARG A 38 6.66 -21.92 -5.38
CA ARG A 38 7.87 -22.00 -6.20
C ARG A 38 8.86 -20.90 -5.83
N LEU A 39 8.43 -19.64 -5.79
CA LEU A 39 9.28 -18.50 -5.43
C LEU A 39 9.87 -18.63 -4.02
N ILE A 40 9.07 -19.12 -3.06
CA ILE A 40 9.55 -19.40 -1.70
C ILE A 40 10.68 -20.44 -1.72
N ARG A 41 10.53 -21.55 -2.45
CA ARG A 41 11.56 -22.59 -2.55
C ARG A 41 12.82 -22.10 -3.25
N GLU A 42 12.69 -21.30 -4.30
CA GLU A 42 13.82 -20.78 -5.08
C GLU A 42 14.66 -19.77 -4.27
N HIS A 43 14.00 -18.80 -3.63
CA HIS A 43 14.70 -17.74 -2.88
C HIS A 43 15.06 -18.16 -1.45
N PHE A 44 14.29 -19.06 -0.83
CA PHE A 44 14.43 -19.46 0.57
C PHE A 44 14.43 -21.00 0.76
N PRO A 45 15.34 -21.75 0.13
CA PRO A 45 15.30 -23.23 0.07
C PRO A 45 15.44 -23.94 1.43
N LYS A 46 15.98 -23.25 2.44
CA LYS A 46 16.19 -23.81 3.80
C LYS A 46 15.04 -23.53 4.77
N LEU A 47 14.02 -22.76 4.35
CA LEU A 47 12.87 -22.41 5.19
C LEU A 47 11.74 -23.41 4.96
N GLN A 48 11.30 -24.05 6.04
CA GLN A 48 10.16 -24.98 6.07
C GLN A 48 9.05 -24.40 6.95
N VAL A 49 8.63 -23.16 6.66
CA VAL A 49 7.55 -22.48 7.37
C VAL A 49 6.37 -22.27 6.45
N ASP A 50 5.16 -22.41 6.99
CA ASP A 50 3.92 -22.20 6.23
C ASP A 50 3.72 -20.73 5.84
N GLU A 51 4.32 -19.79 6.60
CA GLU A 51 4.24 -18.36 6.35
C GLU A 51 5.61 -17.67 6.52
N LEU A 52 6.00 -16.88 5.52
CA LEU A 52 7.20 -16.05 5.55
C LEU A 52 6.90 -14.68 6.16
N LYS A 53 7.28 -14.48 7.41
CA LYS A 53 7.16 -13.17 8.07
C LYS A 53 8.31 -12.24 7.69
N TYR A 54 8.00 -11.14 6.99
CA TYR A 54 8.98 -10.15 6.53
C TYR A 54 9.92 -9.68 7.66
N ARG A 55 9.36 -9.32 8.83
CA ARG A 55 10.15 -8.86 10.00
C ARG A 55 11.20 -9.86 10.46
N VAL A 56 10.93 -11.16 10.34
CA VAL A 56 11.88 -12.23 10.72
C VAL A 56 12.98 -12.37 9.66
N LEU A 57 12.61 -12.29 8.39
CA LEU A 57 13.55 -12.40 7.27
C LEU A 57 14.50 -11.21 7.20
N ALA A 58 13.95 -9.98 7.27
CA ALA A 58 14.69 -8.73 7.14
C ALA A 58 15.69 -8.50 8.29
N ARG A 59 15.47 -9.11 9.47
CA ARG A 59 16.42 -9.02 10.59
C ARG A 59 17.77 -9.68 10.30
N ARG A 60 17.83 -10.63 9.36
CA ARG A 60 19.07 -11.36 9.02
C ARG A 60 19.71 -10.74 7.76
N PRO A 61 20.90 -10.12 7.85
CA PRO A 61 21.56 -9.50 6.68
C PRO A 61 21.78 -10.47 5.51
N ALA A 62 22.05 -11.75 5.80
CA ALA A 62 22.20 -12.79 4.80
C ALA A 62 20.95 -13.04 3.94
N ASN A 63 19.77 -12.60 4.40
CA ASN A 63 18.51 -12.71 3.64
C ASN A 63 18.26 -11.49 2.76
N HIS A 64 18.97 -10.37 2.93
CA HIS A 64 18.68 -9.13 2.19
C HIS A 64 18.80 -9.31 0.67
N PRO A 65 19.86 -9.95 0.13
CA PRO A 65 19.96 -10.17 -1.31
C PRO A 65 18.83 -11.06 -1.85
N ARG A 66 18.37 -12.04 -1.06
CA ARG A 66 17.25 -12.95 -1.42
C ARG A 66 15.92 -12.21 -1.43
N LEU A 67 15.68 -11.34 -0.45
CA LEU A 67 14.49 -10.49 -0.42
C LEU A 67 14.45 -9.55 -1.63
N LEU A 68 15.58 -8.92 -1.97
CA LEU A 68 15.66 -8.04 -3.14
C LEU A 68 15.48 -8.81 -4.45
N ALA A 69 16.04 -10.01 -4.56
CA ALA A 69 15.85 -10.87 -5.72
C ALA A 69 14.38 -11.30 -5.89
N LEU A 70 13.72 -11.72 -4.80
CA LEU A 70 12.29 -12.03 -4.79
C LEU A 70 11.46 -10.82 -5.21
N LEU A 71 11.68 -9.65 -4.60
CA LEU A 71 10.94 -8.43 -4.95
C LEU A 71 11.12 -8.06 -6.42
N ARG A 72 12.36 -8.14 -6.94
CA ARG A 72 12.62 -7.91 -8.36
C ARG A 72 11.81 -8.85 -9.24
N GLU A 73 11.83 -10.15 -8.94
CA GLU A 73 11.10 -11.14 -9.72
C GLU A 73 9.59 -10.89 -9.69
N LEU A 74 9.01 -10.65 -8.51
CA LEU A 74 7.60 -10.31 -8.34
C LEU A 74 7.20 -9.09 -9.19
N LEU A 75 7.96 -7.99 -9.08
CA LEU A 75 7.68 -6.74 -9.81
C LEU A 75 7.83 -6.87 -11.34
N THR A 76 8.65 -7.82 -11.82
CA THR A 76 8.88 -8.04 -13.25
C THR A 76 7.95 -9.07 -13.89
N GLN A 77 7.49 -10.06 -13.13
CA GLN A 77 6.77 -11.22 -13.66
C GLN A 77 5.28 -11.24 -13.31
N HIS A 78 4.84 -10.42 -12.36
CA HIS A 78 3.46 -10.42 -11.88
C HIS A 78 2.84 -9.04 -12.01
N LYS A 79 1.52 -9.00 -12.22
CA LYS A 79 0.78 -7.76 -12.09
C LYS A 79 0.69 -7.42 -10.61
N CYS A 80 1.24 -6.29 -10.23
CA CYS A 80 1.18 -5.80 -8.87
C CYS A 80 1.02 -4.28 -8.83
N VAL A 81 0.40 -3.80 -7.76
CA VAL A 81 0.30 -2.39 -7.45
C VAL A 81 0.63 -2.20 -5.97
N THR A 82 1.36 -1.14 -5.67
CA THR A 82 1.63 -0.71 -4.30
C THR A 82 1.12 0.71 -4.16
N TYR A 83 0.23 0.90 -3.20
CA TYR A 83 -0.26 2.20 -2.77
C TYR A 83 0.46 2.59 -1.47
N PHE A 84 0.93 3.84 -1.41
CA PHE A 84 1.59 4.39 -0.24
C PHE A 84 1.05 5.81 0.00
N CYS A 85 0.65 6.10 1.23
CA CYS A 85 -0.04 7.33 1.55
C CYS A 85 0.39 7.87 2.92
N ASP A 86 0.60 9.18 2.99
CA ASP A 86 0.74 9.92 4.23
C ASP A 86 -0.63 10.00 4.93
N LYS A 87 -0.71 9.60 6.19
CA LYS A 87 -1.99 9.59 6.91
C LYS A 87 -2.58 10.98 7.12
N ARG A 88 -1.76 12.03 7.19
CA ARG A 88 -2.24 13.41 7.21
C ARG A 88 -2.88 13.78 5.89
N PHE A 89 -2.33 13.29 4.77
CA PHE A 89 -2.95 13.45 3.46
C PHE A 89 -4.27 12.67 3.37
N LEU A 90 -4.32 11.43 3.88
CA LEU A 90 -5.57 10.68 3.97
C LEU A 90 -6.62 11.41 4.81
N LEU A 91 -6.22 12.01 5.94
CA LEU A 91 -7.13 12.78 6.79
C LEU A 91 -7.72 13.97 6.04
N LEU A 92 -6.91 14.68 5.25
CA LEU A 92 -7.38 15.76 4.39
C LEU A 92 -8.36 15.25 3.34
N LEU A 93 -8.07 14.13 2.68
CA LEU A 93 -9.01 13.50 1.74
C LEU A 93 -10.33 13.13 2.41
N MET A 94 -10.29 12.48 3.59
CA MET A 94 -11.50 12.20 4.37
C MET A 94 -12.28 13.46 4.69
N PHE A 95 -11.61 14.54 5.10
CA PHE A 95 -12.27 15.82 5.35
C PHE A 95 -12.95 16.37 4.09
N LEU A 96 -12.27 16.32 2.94
CA LEU A 96 -12.86 16.77 1.67
C LEU A 96 -14.06 15.90 1.28
N ASP A 97 -13.99 14.58 1.44
CA ASP A 97 -15.10 13.66 1.17
C ASP A 97 -16.33 13.97 2.04
N TYR A 98 -16.15 14.18 3.34
CA TYR A 98 -17.28 14.39 4.24
C TYR A 98 -17.82 15.83 4.24
N ALA A 99 -16.96 16.83 4.03
CA ALA A 99 -17.33 18.24 4.23
C ALA A 99 -17.42 19.05 2.93
N VAL A 100 -16.71 18.66 1.87
CA VAL A 100 -16.58 19.46 0.65
C VAL A 100 -17.30 18.82 -0.52
N GLU A 101 -17.18 17.50 -0.71
CA GLU A 101 -17.85 16.80 -1.80
C GLU A 101 -19.36 17.01 -1.83
N PRO A 102 -20.11 16.94 -0.71
CA PRO A 102 -21.56 17.11 -0.75
C PRO A 102 -22.00 18.48 -1.29
N PHE A 103 -21.20 19.52 -1.04
CA PHE A 103 -21.46 20.87 -1.54
C PHE A 103 -21.40 20.94 -3.07
N TYR A 104 -20.45 20.25 -3.69
CA TYR A 104 -20.30 20.18 -5.15
C TYR A 104 -21.35 19.25 -5.77
N TYR A 105 -21.61 18.12 -5.13
CA TYR A 105 -22.62 17.15 -5.56
C TYR A 105 -24.03 17.78 -5.66
N GLU A 106 -24.43 18.55 -4.64
CA GLU A 106 -25.71 19.29 -4.64
C GLU A 106 -25.86 20.29 -5.80
N ARG A 107 -24.75 20.67 -6.45
CA ARG A 107 -24.70 21.59 -7.59
C ARG A 107 -24.51 20.88 -8.92
N GLY A 108 -24.53 19.55 -8.93
CA GLY A 108 -24.34 18.75 -10.14
C GLY A 108 -22.90 18.74 -10.66
N LEU A 109 -21.92 18.97 -9.77
CA LEU A 109 -20.50 18.90 -10.10
C LEU A 109 -19.89 17.64 -9.49
N ASP A 110 -19.15 16.87 -10.29
CA ASP A 110 -18.39 15.72 -9.80
C ASP A 110 -17.03 16.20 -9.26
N PHE A 111 -16.92 16.21 -7.93
CA PHE A 111 -15.70 16.63 -7.24
C PHE A 111 -14.54 15.61 -7.36
N TYR A 112 -14.82 14.39 -7.81
CA TYR A 112 -13.81 13.36 -8.02
C TYR A 112 -13.25 13.38 -9.45
N GLU A 113 -13.95 14.03 -10.38
CA GLU A 113 -13.54 14.15 -11.78
C GLU A 113 -12.11 14.70 -11.87
N ASP A 114 -11.28 14.02 -12.66
CA ASP A 114 -9.86 14.33 -12.88
C ASP A 114 -9.02 14.48 -11.59
N GLY A 115 -9.44 13.88 -10.47
CA GLY A 115 -8.70 13.91 -9.21
C GLY A 115 -8.68 15.29 -8.55
N GLN A 116 -9.76 16.06 -8.71
CA GLN A 116 -9.91 17.37 -8.08
C GLN A 116 -9.80 17.32 -6.55
N ASN A 117 -10.33 16.28 -5.90
CA ASN A 117 -10.14 16.03 -4.47
C ASN A 117 -8.66 15.88 -4.07
N TYR A 118 -7.87 15.12 -4.83
CA TYR A 118 -6.42 15.00 -4.62
C TYR A 118 -5.70 16.33 -4.83
N SER A 119 -6.09 17.06 -5.87
CA SER A 119 -5.53 18.38 -6.17
C SER A 119 -5.78 19.35 -5.02
N LEU A 120 -7.01 19.45 -4.53
CA LEU A 120 -7.36 20.31 -3.40
C LEU A 120 -6.68 19.87 -2.11
N ALA A 121 -6.61 18.56 -1.81
CA ALA A 121 -5.93 18.05 -0.61
C ALA A 121 -4.42 18.32 -0.63
N SER A 122 -3.80 18.34 -1.81
CA SER A 122 -2.35 18.55 -1.95
C SER A 122 -1.89 19.94 -1.52
N LEU A 123 -2.75 20.95 -1.67
CA LEU A 123 -2.47 22.35 -1.33
C LEU A 123 -2.21 22.55 0.17
N PRO A 124 -3.15 22.24 1.09
CA PRO A 124 -2.89 22.35 2.52
C PRO A 124 -1.84 21.33 2.97
N HIS A 125 -1.81 20.11 2.40
CA HIS A 125 -0.84 19.11 2.82
C HIS A 125 0.60 19.61 2.68
N ARG A 126 0.94 20.24 1.55
CA ARG A 126 2.28 20.74 1.28
C ARG A 126 2.67 21.95 2.15
N CYS A 127 1.70 22.72 2.64
CA CYS A 127 1.95 23.90 3.47
C CYS A 127 2.20 23.57 4.96
N TYR A 128 1.76 22.39 5.43
CA TYR A 128 1.83 21.99 6.85
C TYR A 128 2.77 20.80 7.14
N THR A 129 3.59 20.40 6.16
CA THR A 129 4.60 19.34 6.27
C THR A 129 6.00 19.88 6.11
#